data_AF-A0ABD0QIR6-F1
#
_entry.id   AF-A0ABD0QIR6-F1
#
_cell.length_a   1.000
_cell.length_b   1.000
_cell.length_c   1.000
_cell.angle_alpha   90.00
_cell.angle_beta   90.00
_cell.angle_gamma   90.00
#
_symmetry.space_group_name_H-M   'P 1'
#
loop_
_entity.id
_entity.type
_entity.pdbx_description
1 polymer ?
#
loop_
_entity_poly.entity_id
_entity_poly.type
_entity_poly.pdbx_seq_one_letter_code
_entity_poly.pdbx_strand_id
1 'polypeptide(L)'
;MESLYTFLMLFVVVCKSNALIRPSNGLRECRINSSLTALEVLPGGGWDNLRNIDVGRVMNLSYSQCQTTEDGIYLIPDEVFVIPRKTSGLETHSETIMSWLEHKSSTSRSINADVSFPSVLNGKFSEENTRMKTHQVKENSVTTRVQ
;
A
#
# COMPACT_ATOMS: atom_id res chain seq x y z
N MET A 1 16.36 51.64 2.22
CA MET A 1 16.33 50.61 1.16
C MET A 1 17.08 49.35 1.59
N GLU A 2 18.27 49.49 2.19
CA GLU A 2 19.08 48.37 2.71
C GLU A 2 18.38 47.44 3.73
N SER A 3 17.61 48.01 4.67
CA SER A 3 16.97 47.24 5.75
C SER A 3 15.83 46.31 5.30
N LEU A 4 15.20 46.62 4.16
CA LEU A 4 14.15 45.76 3.58
C LEU A 4 14.76 44.56 2.84
N TYR A 5 15.94 44.77 2.22
CA TYR A 5 16.66 43.75 1.48
C TYR A 5 17.25 42.70 2.41
N THR A 6 17.79 43.11 3.55
CA THR A 6 18.29 42.19 4.58
C THR A 6 17.17 41.33 5.18
N PHE A 7 15.99 41.92 5.46
CA PHE A 7 14.83 41.18 5.96
C PHE A 7 14.30 40.16 4.93
N LEU A 8 14.27 40.54 3.65
CA LEU A 8 13.86 39.66 2.56
C LEU A 8 14.83 38.48 2.38
N MET A 9 16.15 38.73 2.46
CA MET A 9 17.16 37.68 2.36
C MET A 9 17.11 36.72 3.56
N LEU A 10 16.87 37.21 4.77
CA LEU A 10 16.67 36.38 5.97
C LEU A 10 15.43 35.48 5.85
N PHE A 11 14.32 35.99 5.31
CA PHE A 11 13.11 35.20 5.07
C PHE A 11 13.31 34.08 4.03
N VAL A 12 14.06 34.35 2.95
CA VAL A 12 14.38 33.35 1.92
C VAL A 12 15.29 32.24 2.45
N VAL A 13 16.22 32.56 3.35
CA VAL A 13 17.07 31.54 4.00
C VAL A 13 16.24 30.67 4.95
N VAL A 14 15.36 31.24 5.78
CA VAL A 14 14.51 30.47 6.71
C VAL A 14 13.52 29.56 5.98
N CYS A 15 12.97 29.98 4.84
CA CYS A 15 12.07 29.15 4.03
C CYS A 15 12.76 27.95 3.34
N LYS A 16 14.08 27.99 3.11
CA LYS A 16 14.82 26.89 2.46
C LYS A 16 15.34 25.82 3.42
N SER A 17 15.34 26.08 4.73
CA SER A 17 15.94 25.18 5.74
C SER A 17 15.06 23.99 6.12
N ASN A 18 13.79 23.95 5.71
CA ASN A 18 12.90 22.82 5.97
C ASN A 18 13.01 21.74 4.88
N ALA A 19 14.23 21.43 4.44
CA ALA A 19 14.45 20.12 3.87
C ALA A 19 14.13 19.13 4.98
N LEU A 20 12.99 18.45 4.87
CA LEU A 20 12.57 17.41 5.80
C LEU A 20 13.65 16.32 5.72
N ILE A 21 14.64 16.38 6.63
CA ILE A 21 15.65 15.35 6.78
C ILE A 21 14.86 14.12 7.23
N ARG A 22 14.41 13.31 6.27
CA ARG A 22 13.90 11.98 6.55
C ARG A 22 15.10 11.19 7.08
N PRO A 23 15.04 10.70 8.33
CA PRO A 23 16.10 9.84 8.84
C PRO A 23 16.32 8.70 7.83
N SER A 24 17.58 8.46 7.44
CA SER A 24 17.90 7.28 6.64
C SER A 24 17.51 6.05 7.44
N ASN A 25 16.76 5.15 6.83
CA ASN A 25 16.41 3.88 7.46
C ASN A 25 17.47 2.78 7.20
N GLY A 26 18.64 3.13 6.65
CA GLY A 26 19.74 2.20 6.37
C GLY A 26 19.69 1.53 4.99
N LEU A 27 18.61 1.71 4.22
CA LEU A 27 18.43 0.98 2.96
C LEU A 27 19.47 1.35 1.91
N ARG A 28 19.88 2.62 1.87
CA ARG A 28 20.84 3.11 0.87
C ARG A 28 22.21 2.49 1.11
N GLU A 29 22.60 2.35 2.38
CA GLU A 29 23.84 1.75 2.82
C GLU A 29 23.89 0.27 2.39
N CYS A 30 22.79 -0.48 2.57
CA CYS A 30 22.70 -1.86 2.09
C CYS A 30 22.77 -2.00 0.56
N ARG A 31 22.24 -1.03 -0.18
CA ARG A 31 22.31 -0.98 -1.65
C ARG A 31 23.69 -0.61 -2.20
N ILE A 32 24.56 0.00 -1.40
CA ILE A 32 25.94 0.27 -1.82
C ILE A 32 26.73 -1.05 -1.84
N ASN A 33 26.46 -1.92 -0.86
CA ASN A 33 27.16 -3.19 -0.71
C ASN A 33 26.52 -4.35 -1.49
N SER A 34 25.29 -4.19 -1.97
CA SER A 34 24.58 -5.21 -2.74
C SER A 34 23.81 -4.60 -3.92
N SER A 35 23.81 -5.26 -5.08
CA SER A 35 23.00 -4.87 -6.23
C SER A 35 21.53 -5.29 -6.11
N LEU A 36 21.12 -5.80 -4.93
CA LEU A 36 19.78 -6.31 -4.67
C LEU A 36 18.77 -5.16 -4.53
N THR A 37 17.53 -5.43 -4.95
CA THR A 37 16.41 -4.52 -4.78
C THR A 37 15.72 -4.78 -3.44
N ALA A 38 15.11 -3.75 -2.87
CA ALA A 38 14.27 -3.92 -1.68
C ALA A 38 12.93 -4.53 -2.08
N LEU A 39 12.38 -5.39 -1.22
CA LEU A 39 11.02 -5.87 -1.38
C LEU A 39 10.04 -4.69 -1.21
N GLU A 40 9.26 -4.41 -2.26
CA GLU A 40 8.36 -3.24 -2.28
C GLU A 40 7.06 -3.47 -1.49
N VAL A 41 6.61 -4.74 -1.41
CA VAL A 41 5.39 -5.12 -0.70
C VAL A 41 5.74 -5.44 0.75
N LEU A 42 5.52 -4.46 1.63
CA LEU A 42 5.86 -4.57 3.05
C LEU A 42 4.63 -4.37 3.94
N PRO A 43 4.52 -5.11 5.06
CA PRO A 43 3.49 -4.88 6.06
C PRO A 43 3.77 -3.61 6.88
N GLY A 44 2.85 -3.28 7.79
CA GLY A 44 3.03 -2.16 8.72
C GLY A 44 2.60 -0.79 8.18
N GLY A 45 1.98 -0.76 7.00
CA GLY A 45 1.16 0.37 6.55
C GLY A 45 -0.19 0.41 7.26
N GLY A 46 -0.76 1.60 7.38
CA GLY A 46 -2.14 1.79 7.77
C GLY A 46 -3.08 1.52 6.60
N TRP A 47 -4.28 1.05 6.90
CA TRP A 47 -5.27 0.63 5.91
C TRP A 47 -6.63 1.27 6.19
N ASP A 48 -7.23 1.91 5.19
CA ASP A 48 -8.64 2.31 5.23
C ASP A 48 -9.51 1.17 4.71
N ASN A 49 -10.17 0.47 5.63
CA ASN A 49 -10.96 -0.71 5.31
C ASN A 49 -12.30 -0.41 4.61
N LEU A 50 -12.76 0.84 4.56
CA LEU A 50 -13.98 1.19 3.82
C LEU A 50 -13.67 1.41 2.35
N ARG A 51 -12.54 2.05 2.06
CA ARG A 51 -12.11 2.43 0.72
C ARG A 51 -11.13 1.44 0.08
N ASN A 52 -10.59 0.49 0.84
CA ASN A 52 -9.51 -0.41 0.43
C ASN A 52 -8.28 0.35 -0.09
N ILE A 53 -7.77 1.30 0.71
CA ILE A 53 -6.59 2.09 0.34
C ILE A 53 -5.55 2.10 1.46
N ASP A 54 -4.28 2.13 1.07
CA ASP A 54 -3.16 2.38 1.98
C ASP A 54 -3.15 3.85 2.43
N VAL A 55 -3.05 4.07 3.74
CA VAL A 55 -3.03 5.42 4.35
C VAL A 55 -1.68 5.81 4.92
N GLY A 56 -0.60 5.20 4.42
CA GLY A 56 0.78 5.51 4.79
C GLY A 56 1.36 4.58 5.84
N ARG A 57 2.61 4.81 6.24
CA ARG A 57 3.36 3.92 7.14
C ARG A 57 2.96 4.14 8.60
N VAL A 58 2.71 3.05 9.32
CA VAL A 58 2.43 3.04 10.78
C VAL A 58 3.60 2.47 11.57
N MET A 59 4.19 1.36 11.10
CA MET A 59 5.33 0.71 11.76
C MET A 59 6.65 1.32 11.32
N ASN A 60 7.61 1.38 12.25
CA ASN A 60 8.98 1.73 11.91
C ASN A 60 9.68 0.52 11.27
N LEU A 61 10.36 0.75 10.14
CA LEU A 61 11.05 -0.30 9.38
C LEU A 61 12.48 0.13 9.09
N SER A 62 13.44 -0.63 9.61
CA SER A 62 14.88 -0.36 9.50
C SER A 62 15.60 -1.42 8.67
N TYR A 63 16.74 -1.05 8.11
CA TYR A 63 17.60 -1.90 7.27
C TYR A 63 19.04 -1.88 7.83
N SER A 64 19.20 -1.93 9.14
CA SER A 64 20.52 -1.84 9.78
C SER A 64 21.34 -3.12 9.62
N GLN A 65 20.68 -4.27 9.43
CA GLN A 65 21.34 -5.57 9.32
C GLN A 65 21.45 -6.06 7.87
N CYS A 66 20.94 -5.28 6.89
CA CYS A 66 20.92 -5.65 5.47
C CYS A 66 20.39 -7.08 5.23
N GLN A 67 19.32 -7.46 5.94
CA GLN A 67 18.72 -8.77 5.80
C GLN A 67 18.21 -8.99 4.37
N THR A 68 18.25 -10.25 3.94
CA THR A 68 17.76 -10.67 2.63
C THR A 68 16.73 -11.78 2.78
N THR A 69 15.93 -11.98 1.74
CA THR A 69 15.09 -13.18 1.63
C THR A 69 15.97 -14.44 1.59
N GLU A 70 15.43 -15.60 1.97
CA GLU A 70 16.20 -16.86 1.99
C GLU A 70 16.78 -17.24 0.62
N ASP A 71 16.12 -16.82 -0.47
CA ASP A 71 16.59 -17.01 -1.84
C ASP A 71 17.59 -15.94 -2.32
N GLY A 72 17.89 -14.93 -1.48
CA GLY A 72 18.88 -13.89 -1.75
C GLY A 72 18.50 -12.90 -2.84
N ILE A 73 17.21 -12.82 -3.22
CA ILE A 73 16.75 -11.99 -4.33
C ILE A 73 16.42 -10.56 -3.87
N TYR A 74 15.89 -10.39 -2.66
CA TYR A 74 15.45 -9.09 -2.15
C TYR A 74 16.05 -8.74 -0.79
N LEU A 75 16.26 -7.44 -0.57
CA LEU A 75 16.50 -6.87 0.76
C LEU A 75 15.17 -6.75 1.52
N ILE A 76 15.17 -7.09 2.80
CA ILE A 76 14.01 -6.99 3.70
C ILE A 76 14.36 -6.16 4.94
N PRO A 77 13.38 -5.47 5.55
CA PRO A 77 13.58 -4.79 6.83
C PRO A 77 13.92 -5.75 7.97
N ASP A 78 14.63 -5.26 8.98
CA ASP A 78 15.09 -6.03 10.14
C ASP A 78 13.92 -6.60 10.97
N GLU A 79 12.75 -5.95 10.93
CA GLU A 79 11.53 -6.33 11.67
C GLU A 79 10.59 -7.27 10.89
N VAL A 80 10.95 -7.65 9.65
CA VAL A 80 10.09 -8.43 8.75
C VAL A 80 10.74 -9.75 8.40
N PHE A 81 9.97 -10.84 8.48
CA PHE A 81 10.36 -12.13 7.91
C PHE A 81 9.45 -12.47 6.73
N VAL A 82 9.97 -13.24 5.78
CA VAL A 82 9.23 -13.70 4.59
C VAL A 82 8.98 -15.19 4.65
N ILE A 83 7.85 -15.64 4.09
CA ILE A 83 7.55 -17.06 3.89
C ILE A 83 7.40 -17.29 2.37
N PRO A 84 8.30 -18.05 1.72
CA PRO A 84 8.22 -18.28 0.29
C PRO A 84 7.01 -19.14 -0.05
N ARG A 85 6.06 -18.57 -0.81
CA ARG A 85 4.91 -19.30 -1.36
C ARG A 85 4.96 -19.29 -2.88
N LYS A 86 5.39 -20.39 -3.47
CA LYS A 86 5.43 -20.60 -4.93
C LYS A 86 4.18 -21.35 -5.37
N THR A 87 3.05 -20.67 -5.39
CA THR A 87 1.75 -21.22 -5.81
C THR A 87 1.21 -20.44 -6.98
N SER A 88 0.82 -21.12 -8.05
CA SER A 88 0.08 -20.54 -9.18
C SER A 88 -1.34 -21.08 -9.18
N GLY A 89 -2.33 -20.19 -9.18
CA GLY A 89 -3.73 -20.54 -9.46
C GLY A 89 -4.05 -20.29 -10.93
N LEU A 90 -4.87 -21.15 -11.53
CA LEU A 90 -5.46 -20.94 -12.84
C LEU A 90 -6.94 -21.29 -12.74
N GLU A 91 -7.82 -20.30 -12.87
CA GLU A 91 -9.27 -20.54 -12.92
C GLU A 91 -9.72 -20.78 -14.36
N THR A 92 -10.39 -21.91 -14.58
CA THR A 92 -10.98 -22.26 -15.89
C THR A 92 -12.42 -21.82 -16.03
N HIS A 93 -13.04 -21.33 -14.94
CA HIS A 93 -14.45 -20.98 -14.88
C HIS A 93 -14.63 -19.55 -14.35
N SER A 94 -15.70 -18.89 -14.80
CA SER A 94 -16.07 -17.57 -14.30
C SER A 94 -16.98 -17.66 -13.07
N GLU A 95 -16.70 -16.81 -12.08
CA GLU A 95 -17.68 -16.52 -11.03
C GLU A 95 -18.68 -15.47 -11.54
N THR A 96 -19.94 -15.63 -11.19
CA THR A 96 -20.99 -14.64 -11.48
C THR A 96 -21.39 -13.95 -10.19
N ILE A 97 -21.23 -12.63 -10.15
CA ILE A 97 -21.57 -11.77 -9.02
C ILE A 97 -22.90 -11.10 -9.34
N MET A 98 -23.97 -11.66 -8.76
CA MET A 98 -25.34 -11.21 -9.00
C MET A 98 -25.64 -9.85 -8.37
N SER A 99 -24.98 -9.54 -7.24
CA SER A 99 -25.21 -8.30 -6.50
C SER A 99 -23.89 -7.68 -6.05
N TRP A 100 -23.77 -6.36 -6.21
CA TRP A 100 -22.68 -5.56 -5.65
C TRP A 100 -22.56 -5.67 -4.12
N LEU A 101 -23.64 -6.06 -3.42
CA LEU A 101 -23.58 -6.35 -1.97
C LEU A 101 -22.74 -7.60 -1.67
N GLU A 102 -22.71 -8.58 -2.58
CA GLU A 102 -21.96 -9.83 -2.46
C GLU A 102 -20.54 -9.72 -3.00
N HIS A 103 -20.18 -8.56 -3.57
CA HIS A 103 -18.84 -8.31 -4.08
C HIS A 103 -17.78 -8.57 -3.01
N LYS A 104 -16.83 -9.45 -3.37
CA LYS A 104 -15.58 -9.66 -2.66
C LYS A 104 -14.45 -9.02 -3.45
N SER A 105 -13.66 -8.18 -2.78
CA SER A 105 -12.47 -7.60 -3.40
C SER A 105 -11.50 -8.70 -3.83
N SER A 106 -10.77 -8.43 -4.91
CA SER A 106 -9.75 -9.33 -5.44
C SER A 106 -8.43 -9.23 -4.66
N THR A 107 -8.04 -8.04 -4.22
CA THR A 107 -6.77 -7.78 -3.53
C THR A 107 -6.90 -7.76 -2.02
N SER A 108 -8.06 -7.34 -1.51
CA SER A 108 -8.26 -7.02 -0.09
C SER A 108 -9.31 -7.92 0.57
N ARG A 109 -9.50 -9.15 0.06
CA ARG A 109 -10.58 -10.05 0.49
C ARG A 109 -10.49 -10.43 1.97
N SER A 110 -9.29 -10.81 2.42
CA SER A 110 -9.05 -11.32 3.77
C SER A 110 -9.31 -10.25 4.84
N ILE A 111 -8.78 -9.05 4.65
CA ILE A 111 -8.98 -7.93 5.59
C ILE A 111 -10.43 -7.43 5.64
N ASN A 112 -11.15 -7.51 4.52
CA ASN A 112 -12.57 -7.16 4.49
C ASN A 112 -13.47 -8.21 5.16
N ALA A 113 -13.05 -9.48 5.16
CA ALA A 113 -13.77 -10.58 5.78
C ALA A 113 -13.57 -10.67 7.29
N ASP A 114 -12.66 -9.87 7.85
CA ASP A 114 -12.40 -9.83 9.29
C ASP A 114 -13.64 -9.33 10.06
N VAL A 115 -13.75 -9.74 11.33
CA VAL A 115 -14.92 -9.45 12.17
C VAL A 115 -14.94 -7.96 12.52
N SER A 116 -15.89 -7.22 11.93
CA SER A 116 -16.12 -5.81 12.24
C SER A 116 -17.60 -5.51 12.54
N PHE A 117 -17.87 -4.38 13.19
CA PHE A 117 -19.23 -3.88 13.44
C PHE A 117 -19.36 -2.47 12.84
N PRO A 118 -20.14 -2.26 11.76
CA PRO A 118 -20.95 -3.23 11.01
C PRO A 118 -20.14 -4.04 10.00
N SER A 119 -20.31 -5.37 9.97
CA SER A 119 -19.55 -6.29 9.10
C SER A 119 -19.80 -6.10 7.59
N VAL A 120 -20.92 -5.46 7.22
CA VAL A 120 -21.37 -5.33 5.82
C VAL A 120 -20.68 -4.16 5.09
N LEU A 121 -20.01 -3.25 5.82
CA LEU A 121 -19.48 -2.01 5.24
C LEU A 121 -18.07 -2.11 4.67
N ASN A 122 -17.29 -3.11 5.09
CA ASN A 122 -15.90 -3.27 4.67
C ASN A 122 -15.79 -3.33 3.13
N GLY A 123 -14.93 -2.49 2.57
CA GLY A 123 -14.65 -2.39 1.13
C GLY A 123 -15.77 -1.79 0.28
N LYS A 124 -16.92 -1.42 0.85
CA LYS A 124 -18.09 -0.95 0.07
C LYS A 124 -17.94 0.45 -0.51
N PHE A 125 -16.96 1.22 -0.05
CA PHE A 125 -16.60 2.53 -0.60
C PHE A 125 -15.34 2.48 -1.49
N SER A 126 -14.82 1.28 -1.78
CA SER A 126 -13.71 1.12 -2.72
C SER A 126 -14.12 1.48 -4.14
N GLU A 127 -13.14 1.85 -4.96
CA GLU A 127 -13.33 2.11 -6.39
C GLU A 127 -13.90 0.89 -7.11
N GLU A 128 -13.40 -0.31 -6.78
CA GLU A 128 -13.85 -1.59 -7.35
C GLU A 128 -15.36 -1.82 -7.10
N ASN A 129 -15.80 -1.67 -5.85
CA ASN A 129 -17.20 -1.86 -5.47
C ASN A 129 -18.10 -0.77 -6.05
N THR A 130 -17.65 0.49 -6.01
CA THR A 130 -18.42 1.64 -6.52
C THR A 130 -18.62 1.54 -8.03
N ARG A 131 -17.58 1.14 -8.76
CA ARG A 131 -17.65 0.90 -10.21
C ARG A 131 -18.60 -0.25 -10.54
N MET A 132 -18.48 -1.39 -9.85
CA MET A 132 -19.38 -2.54 -10.03
C MET A 132 -20.84 -2.14 -9.79
N LYS A 133 -21.13 -1.50 -8.65
CA LYS A 133 -22.46 -1.01 -8.32
C LYS A 133 -23.02 -0.10 -9.39
N THR A 134 -22.21 0.84 -9.88
CA THR A 134 -22.63 1.80 -10.91
C THR A 134 -23.06 1.08 -12.19
N HIS A 135 -22.26 0.12 -12.69
CA HIS A 135 -22.62 -0.63 -13.89
C HIS A 135 -23.84 -1.53 -13.67
N GLN A 136 -23.89 -2.30 -12.58
CA GLN A 136 -25.03 -3.19 -12.30
C GLN A 136 -26.35 -2.42 -12.17
N VAL A 137 -26.35 -1.28 -11.46
CA VAL A 137 -27.58 -0.50 -11.25
C VAL A 137 -27.97 0.29 -12.50
N LYS A 138 -27.01 0.89 -13.20
CA LYS A 138 -27.31 1.74 -14.37
C LYS A 138 -27.72 0.93 -15.60
N GLU A 139 -27.10 -0.23 -15.80
CA GLU A 139 -27.27 -1.05 -17.00
C GLU A 139 -28.16 -2.27 -16.76
N ASN A 140 -28.64 -2.47 -15.52
CA ASN A 140 -29.35 -3.67 -15.10
C ASN A 140 -28.58 -4.95 -15.47
N SER A 141 -27.27 -4.92 -15.20
CA SER A 141 -26.32 -5.97 -15.60
C SER A 141 -25.81 -6.77 -14.40
N VAL A 142 -25.27 -7.95 -14.67
CA VAL A 142 -24.54 -8.78 -13.70
C VAL A 142 -23.05 -8.76 -14.04
N THR A 143 -22.20 -8.98 -13.05
CA THR A 143 -20.74 -9.00 -13.27
C THR A 143 -20.23 -10.42 -13.29
N THR A 144 -19.38 -10.74 -14.28
CA THR A 144 -18.63 -12.00 -14.31
C THR A 144 -17.15 -11.71 -14.11
N ARG A 145 -16.45 -12.59 -13.40
CA ARG A 145 -15.00 -12.45 -13.11
C ARG A 145 -14.29 -13.78 -13.34
N VAL A 146 -13.07 -13.71 -13.87
CA VAL A 146 -12.09 -14.80 -14.03
C VAL A 146 -10.75 -14.25 -13.57
N GLN A 147 -9.95 -15.01 -12.78
CA GLN A 147 -8.65 -14.60 -12.24
C GLN A 147 -7.64 -15.73 -12.23
#